data_AF-A0A9E4BHN4-F1
#
_entry.id   AF-A0A9E4BHN4-F1
#
_cell.length_a   1.000
_cell.length_b   1.000
_cell.length_c   1.000
_cell.angle_alpha   90.00
_cell.angle_beta   90.00
_cell.angle_gamma   90.00
#
_symmetry.space_group_name_H-M   'P 1'
#
loop_
_entity.id
_entity.type
_entity.pdbx_description
1 polymer ?
#
loop_
_entity_poly.entity_id
_entity_poly.type
_entity_poly.pdbx_seq_one_letter_code
_entity_poly.pdbx_strand_id
1 'polypeptide(L)'
;GSVLHRTSGDLQSGTLELARQYRRPSLREVNLGFAGRHYTRHPVHRAIASLSPGDPIEARIAKTGSWELLDQSGMVVGRLAQAFEPPSGMRCKSATVFAIVDWSREASEPQYRDHELVFEPERE
;
A
#
# COMPACT_ATOMS: atom_id res chain seq x y z
N GLY A 1 30.72 40.45 2.86
CA GLY A 1 29.77 39.31 2.90
C GLY A 1 30.02 38.45 1.69
N SER A 2 30.05 37.13 1.85
CA SER A 2 30.30 36.21 0.74
C SER A 2 28.98 35.65 0.21
N VAL A 3 28.76 35.74 -1.10
CA VAL A 3 27.61 35.16 -1.78
C VAL A 3 28.07 33.89 -2.46
N LEU A 4 27.50 32.76 -2.06
CA LEU A 4 27.76 31.46 -2.68
C LEU A 4 26.71 31.22 -3.77
N HIS A 5 27.18 31.00 -4.99
CA HIS A 5 26.32 30.62 -6.11
C HIS A 5 26.19 29.10 -6.13
N ARG A 6 24.95 28.58 -6.20
CA ARG A 6 24.74 27.17 -6.54
C ARG A 6 24.91 27.01 -8.05
N THR A 7 25.75 26.09 -8.46
CA THR A 7 25.78 25.64 -9.85
C THR A 7 24.49 24.86 -10.09
N SER A 8 23.56 25.44 -10.85
CA SER A 8 22.32 24.76 -11.24
C SER A 8 22.69 23.57 -12.13
N GLY A 9 22.77 22.38 -11.54
CA GLY A 9 22.78 21.13 -12.29
C GLY A 9 21.47 21.00 -13.06
N ASP A 10 21.60 20.79 -14.37
CA ASP A 10 20.59 20.41 -15.35
C ASP A 10 19.11 20.68 -14.96
N LEU A 11 18.61 21.86 -15.33
CA LEU A 11 17.23 22.29 -15.08
C LEU A 11 16.18 21.34 -15.68
N GLN A 12 16.52 20.54 -16.70
CA GLN A 12 15.60 19.56 -17.27
C GLN A 12 15.37 18.39 -16.31
N SER A 13 16.42 17.86 -15.69
CA SER A 13 16.31 16.87 -14.62
C SER A 13 15.57 17.44 -13.40
N GLY A 14 15.84 18.70 -13.03
CA GLY A 14 15.13 19.38 -11.95
C GLY A 14 13.63 19.55 -12.19
N THR A 15 13.22 19.82 -13.44
CA THR A 15 11.79 19.95 -13.81
C THR A 15 11.07 18.60 -13.79
N LEU A 16 11.74 17.52 -14.22
CA LEU A 16 11.23 16.14 -14.14
C LEU A 16 11.09 15.66 -12.69
N GLU A 17 12.03 16.00 -11.81
CA GLU A 17 11.91 15.72 -10.37
C GLU A 17 10.78 16.53 -9.72
N LEU A 18 10.55 17.76 -10.16
CA LEU A 18 9.46 18.61 -9.67
C LEU A 18 8.06 18.09 -10.04
N ALA A 19 7.96 17.30 -11.12
CA ALA A 19 6.71 16.66 -11.54
C ALA A 19 6.35 15.41 -10.70
N ARG A 20 7.21 14.99 -9.75
CA ARG A 20 6.92 13.86 -8.87
C ARG A 20 5.98 14.28 -7.74
N GLN A 21 4.83 13.63 -7.65
CA GLN A 21 3.94 13.79 -6.51
C GLN A 21 4.13 12.63 -5.51
N TYR A 22 4.52 12.98 -4.28
CA TYR A 22 4.56 12.03 -3.17
C TYR A 22 3.19 11.93 -2.52
N ARG A 23 2.61 10.73 -2.50
CA ARG A 23 1.33 10.46 -1.84
C ARG A 23 1.53 9.39 -0.77
N ARG A 24 1.00 9.67 0.41
CA ARG A 24 0.88 8.71 1.50
C ARG A 24 -0.60 8.37 1.65
N PRO A 25 -1.02 7.13 1.38
CA PRO A 25 -2.38 6.70 1.66
C PRO A 25 -2.66 6.81 3.15
N SER A 26 -3.82 7.34 3.51
CA SER A 26 -4.38 7.21 4.85
C SER A 26 -4.86 5.77 5.09
N LEU A 27 -5.11 5.40 6.35
CA LEU A 27 -5.65 4.07 6.67
C LEU A 27 -6.99 3.77 5.98
N ARG A 28 -7.80 4.80 5.68
CA ARG A 28 -9.07 4.66 4.95
C ARG A 28 -8.89 4.34 3.47
N GLU A 29 -7.72 4.68 2.91
CA GLU A 29 -7.33 4.42 1.52
C GLU A 29 -6.62 3.07 1.38
N VAL A 30 -6.42 2.32 2.47
CA VAL A 30 -5.81 0.98 2.47
C VAL A 30 -6.86 -0.06 2.85
N ASN A 31 -6.90 -1.18 2.13
CA ASN A 31 -7.75 -2.30 2.50
C ASN A 31 -7.12 -3.10 3.66
N LEU A 32 -7.40 -2.67 4.88
CA LEU A 32 -6.89 -3.31 6.11
C LEU A 32 -7.38 -4.76 6.28
N GLY A 33 -8.55 -5.08 5.71
CA GLY A 33 -9.09 -6.44 5.74
C GLY A 33 -8.43 -7.41 4.75
N PHE A 34 -7.48 -6.97 3.93
CA PHE A 34 -6.86 -7.82 2.90
C PHE A 34 -6.21 -9.06 3.51
N ALA A 35 -5.24 -8.88 4.43
CA ALA A 35 -4.51 -9.99 5.02
C ALA A 35 -5.42 -10.89 5.87
N GLY A 36 -6.38 -10.30 6.60
CA GLY A 36 -7.29 -11.03 7.49
C GLY A 36 -8.31 -11.93 6.80
N ARG A 37 -8.52 -11.77 5.48
CA ARG A 37 -9.41 -12.63 4.67
C ARG A 37 -8.71 -13.91 4.19
N HIS A 38 -7.39 -14.01 4.34
CA HIS A 38 -6.66 -15.22 4.02
C HIS A 38 -6.61 -16.19 5.21
N TYR A 39 -6.53 -17.49 4.93
CA TYR A 39 -6.35 -18.50 5.97
C TYR A 39 -4.99 -18.36 6.66
N THR A 40 -4.88 -18.77 7.93
CA THR A 40 -3.72 -18.50 8.81
C THR A 40 -2.36 -18.93 8.27
N ARG A 41 -2.30 -19.96 7.43
CA ARG A 41 -1.05 -20.47 6.81
C ARG A 41 -0.77 -19.88 5.43
N HIS A 42 -1.58 -18.94 4.97
CA HIS A 42 -1.41 -18.33 3.66
C HIS A 42 -0.08 -17.54 3.63
N PRO A 43 0.71 -17.66 2.56
CA PRO A 43 2.05 -17.08 2.51
C PRO A 43 2.08 -15.56 2.67
N VAL A 44 0.96 -14.86 2.41
CA VAL A 44 0.80 -13.42 2.63
C VAL A 44 1.18 -12.98 4.04
N HIS A 45 0.87 -13.79 5.06
CA HIS A 45 1.17 -13.43 6.45
C HIS A 45 2.68 -13.38 6.68
N ARG A 46 3.42 -14.34 6.11
CA ARG A 46 4.88 -14.37 6.17
C ARG A 46 5.51 -13.26 5.33
N ALA A 47 4.95 -12.98 4.15
CA ALA A 47 5.42 -11.90 3.30
C ALA A 47 5.28 -10.53 3.99
N ILE A 48 4.09 -10.24 4.55
CA ILE A 48 3.86 -9.01 5.33
C ILE A 48 4.80 -8.93 6.54
N ALA A 49 4.95 -10.03 7.29
CA ALA A 49 5.83 -10.07 8.46
C ALA A 49 7.32 -9.90 8.12
N SER A 50 7.72 -10.13 6.86
CA SER A 50 9.10 -9.94 6.40
C SER A 50 9.38 -8.52 5.93
N LEU A 51 8.35 -7.67 5.78
CA LEU A 51 8.51 -6.29 5.38
C LEU A 51 8.94 -5.40 6.56
N SER A 52 9.62 -4.31 6.23
CA SER A 52 9.99 -3.22 7.12
C SER A 52 9.68 -1.86 6.49
N PRO A 53 9.41 -0.81 7.28
CA PRO A 53 9.33 0.54 6.76
C PRO A 53 10.57 0.92 5.95
N GLY A 54 10.36 1.48 4.76
CA GLY A 54 11.41 1.77 3.79
C GLY A 54 11.62 0.70 2.72
N ASP A 55 11.10 -0.53 2.93
CA ASP A 55 11.23 -1.58 1.92
C ASP A 55 10.50 -1.20 0.63
N PRO A 56 11.12 -1.42 -0.54
CA PRO A 56 10.49 -1.11 -1.81
C PRO A 56 9.32 -2.06 -2.07
N ILE A 57 8.24 -1.50 -2.59
CA ILE A 57 7.05 -2.21 -3.03
C ILE A 57 6.63 -1.73 -4.41
N GLU A 58 6.00 -2.61 -5.18
CA GLU A 58 5.38 -2.25 -6.44
C GLU A 58 3.88 -1.97 -6.22
N ALA A 59 3.35 -0.94 -6.86
CA ALA A 59 1.92 -0.68 -6.92
C ALA A 59 1.43 -0.87 -8.35
N ARG A 60 0.50 -1.79 -8.56
CA ARG A 60 -0.09 -2.07 -9.89
C ARG A 60 -1.61 -2.09 -9.83
N ILE A 61 -2.24 -1.86 -10.97
CA ILE A 61 -3.69 -1.97 -11.12
C ILE A 61 -4.02 -3.41 -11.52
N ALA A 62 -4.77 -4.12 -10.69
CA ALA A 62 -5.28 -5.45 -11.03
C ALA A 62 -6.33 -5.38 -12.14
N LYS A 63 -6.63 -6.51 -12.77
CA LYS A 63 -7.70 -6.61 -13.80
C LYS A 63 -9.07 -6.15 -13.29
N THR A 64 -9.30 -6.23 -11.98
CA THR A 64 -10.51 -5.79 -11.29
C THR A 64 -10.56 -4.27 -11.06
N GLY A 65 -9.51 -3.52 -11.42
CA GLY A 65 -9.39 -2.08 -11.22
C GLY A 65 -8.85 -1.68 -9.83
N SER A 66 -8.72 -2.61 -8.89
CA SER A 66 -8.12 -2.35 -7.58
C SER A 66 -6.60 -2.24 -7.65
N TRP A 67 -6.01 -1.32 -6.89
CA TRP A 67 -4.56 -1.27 -6.73
C TRP A 67 -4.06 -2.37 -5.80
N GLU A 68 -3.09 -3.16 -6.26
CA GLU A 68 -2.37 -4.17 -5.51
C GLU A 68 -0.98 -3.66 -5.15
N LEU A 69 -0.56 -3.96 -3.92
CA LEU A 69 0.78 -3.70 -3.41
C LEU A 69 1.54 -5.02 -3.38
N LEU A 70 2.72 -5.05 -4.02
CA LEU A 70 3.53 -6.23 -4.15
C LEU A 70 4.87 -6.04 -3.45
N ASP A 71 5.34 -7.10 -2.79
CA ASP A 71 6.71 -7.15 -2.31
C ASP A 71 7.70 -7.42 -3.46
N GLN A 72 8.98 -7.46 -3.14
CA GLN A 72 10.06 -7.73 -4.09
C GLN A 72 9.99 -9.13 -4.72
N SER A 73 9.27 -10.07 -4.10
CA SER A 73 9.05 -11.42 -4.65
C SER A 73 7.89 -11.47 -5.64
N GLY A 74 7.14 -10.37 -5.80
CA GLY A 74 5.92 -10.31 -6.60
C GLY A 74 4.68 -10.85 -5.87
N MET A 75 4.74 -11.04 -4.55
CA MET A 75 3.59 -11.44 -3.75
C MET A 75 2.74 -10.23 -3.43
N VAL A 76 1.43 -10.36 -3.59
CA VAL A 76 0.49 -9.32 -3.16
C VAL A 76 0.42 -9.30 -1.63
N VAL A 77 0.93 -8.22 -1.05
CA VAL A 77 0.99 -8.00 0.41
C VAL A 77 -0.09 -7.02 0.89
N GLY A 78 -0.78 -6.35 -0.03
CA GLY A 78 -1.85 -5.42 0.31
C GLY A 78 -2.65 -4.97 -0.90
N ARG A 79 -3.76 -4.29 -0.63
CA ARG A 79 -4.57 -3.60 -1.64
C ARG A 79 -4.93 -2.22 -1.15
N LEU A 80 -5.02 -1.24 -2.07
CA LEU A 80 -5.63 0.03 -1.74
C LEU A 80 -7.16 -0.10 -1.79
N ALA A 81 -7.83 0.66 -0.95
CA ALA A 81 -9.28 0.72 -0.91
C ALA A 81 -9.83 1.46 -2.15
N GLN A 82 -11.12 1.30 -2.45
CA GLN A 82 -11.77 2.05 -3.54
C GLN A 82 -11.74 3.56 -3.33
N ALA A 83 -11.63 4.01 -2.07
CA ALA A 83 -11.50 5.43 -1.72
C ALA A 83 -10.12 6.02 -2.07
N PHE A 84 -9.15 5.20 -2.47
CA PHE A 84 -7.86 5.70 -2.94
C PHE A 84 -8.00 6.28 -4.34
N GLU A 85 -7.84 7.59 -4.45
CA GLU A 85 -7.83 8.30 -5.72
C GLU A 85 -6.38 8.56 -6.16
N PRO A 86 -5.87 7.83 -7.18
CA PRO A 86 -4.57 8.14 -7.75
C PRO A 86 -4.63 9.51 -8.45
N PRO A 87 -3.55 10.30 -8.42
CA PRO A 87 -3.50 11.56 -9.16
C PRO A 87 -3.75 11.32 -10.65
N SER A 88 -4.65 12.10 -11.25
CA SER A 88 -5.05 11.93 -12.65
C SER A 88 -3.84 12.03 -13.58
N GLY A 89 -3.72 11.07 -14.50
CA GLY A 89 -2.63 11.03 -15.49
C GLY A 89 -1.25 10.64 -14.93
N MET A 90 -1.14 10.26 -13.64
CA MET A 90 0.11 9.82 -13.05
C MET A 90 0.16 8.30 -12.87
N ARG A 91 1.37 7.73 -13.00
CA ARG A 91 1.64 6.33 -12.66
C ARG A 91 2.59 6.27 -11.47
N CYS A 92 2.45 5.23 -10.65
CA CYS A 92 3.40 4.97 -9.57
C CYS A 92 4.78 4.65 -10.17
N LYS A 93 5.78 5.50 -9.88
CA LYS A 93 7.17 5.28 -10.30
C LYS A 93 7.95 4.46 -9.28
N SER A 94 7.68 4.69 -8.00
CA SER A 94 8.30 4.02 -6.87
C SER A 94 7.38 4.14 -5.67
N ALA A 95 7.31 3.08 -4.87
CA ALA A 95 6.65 3.07 -3.59
C ALA A 95 7.51 2.32 -2.57
N THR A 96 7.37 2.70 -1.30
CA THR A 96 8.04 2.05 -0.18
C THR A 96 7.00 1.80 0.91
N VAL A 97 7.22 0.76 1.72
CA VAL A 97 6.44 0.52 2.93
C VAL A 97 6.59 1.74 3.84
N PHE A 98 5.48 2.41 4.15
CA PHE A 98 5.50 3.52 5.10
C PHE A 98 5.28 3.03 6.54
N ALA A 99 4.33 2.11 6.71
CA ALA A 99 4.00 1.50 7.99
C ALA A 99 3.40 0.10 7.76
N ILE A 100 3.54 -0.76 8.75
CA ILE A 100 2.88 -2.06 8.83
C ILE A 100 1.98 -2.01 10.06
N VAL A 101 0.71 -2.30 9.87
CA VAL A 101 -0.30 -2.22 10.93
C VAL A 101 -0.83 -3.62 11.18
N ASP A 102 -0.67 -4.09 12.41
CA ASP A 102 -1.34 -5.28 12.91
C ASP A 102 -2.60 -4.83 13.65
N TRP A 103 -3.74 -5.44 13.34
CA TRP A 103 -5.02 -5.12 13.96
C TRP A 103 -5.62 -6.38 14.56
N SER A 104 -5.58 -6.47 15.89
CA SER A 104 -6.21 -7.55 16.65
C SER A 104 -7.69 -7.26 16.91
N ARG A 105 -8.51 -8.31 17.06
CA ARG A 105 -9.95 -8.19 17.33
C ARG A 105 -10.27 -7.34 18.58
N GLU A 106 -9.32 -7.25 19.51
CA GLU A 106 -9.38 -6.46 20.73
C GLU A 106 -9.17 -4.97 20.49
N ALA A 107 -8.36 -4.61 19.48
CA ALA A 107 -8.12 -3.24 19.06
C ALA A 107 -9.26 -2.64 18.20
N SER A 108 -10.22 -3.47 17.76
CA SER A 108 -11.43 -2.99 17.08
C SER A 108 -12.47 -2.48 18.08
N GLU A 109 -13.11 -1.36 17.73
CA GLU A 109 -14.29 -0.88 18.44
C GLU A 109 -15.37 -1.99 18.48
N PRO A 110 -16.13 -2.12 19.59
CA PRO A 110 -17.05 -3.24 19.79
C PRO A 110 -18.02 -3.48 18.62
N GLN A 111 -18.44 -2.40 17.96
CA GLN A 111 -19.35 -2.40 16.82
C GLN A 111 -18.83 -3.11 15.56
N TYR A 112 -17.51 -3.34 15.46
CA TYR A 112 -16.89 -4.07 14.33
C TYR A 112 -16.48 -5.50 14.69
N ARG A 113 -16.81 -5.99 15.90
CA ARG A 113 -16.52 -7.36 16.32
C ARG A 113 -17.49 -8.40 15.74
N ASP A 114 -18.61 -7.94 15.19
CA ASP A 114 -19.80 -8.75 14.87
C ASP A 114 -20.22 -8.71 13.39
N HIS A 115 -19.25 -8.61 12.46
CA HIS A 115 -19.53 -8.95 11.06
C HIS A 115 -19.01 -10.35 10.77
N GLU A 116 -19.73 -11.33 11.29
CA GLU A 116 -19.60 -12.73 10.91
C GLU A 116 -20.04 -12.87 9.45
N LEU A 117 -19.08 -12.83 8.52
CA LEU A 117 -19.29 -13.43 7.21
C LEU A 117 -19.41 -14.93 7.45
N VAL A 118 -20.64 -15.39 7.62
CA VAL A 118 -21.01 -16.81 7.59
C VAL A 118 -20.54 -17.36 6.25
N PHE A 119 -19.40 -18.04 6.27
CA PHE A 119 -18.94 -18.88 5.17
C PHE A 119 -19.74 -20.17 5.29
N GLU A 120 -20.85 -20.29 4.58
CA GLU A 120 -21.57 -21.57 4.48
C GLU A 120 -20.71 -22.54 3.67
N PRO A 121 -20.24 -23.67 4.23
CA PRO A 121 -19.58 -24.68 3.44
C PRO A 121 -20.62 -25.38 2.56
N GLU A 122 -20.38 -25.38 1.25
CA GLU A 122 -21.19 -26.16 0.31
C GLU A 122 -21.26 -27.62 0.77
N ARG A 123 -22.49 -28.10 0.91
CA ARG A 123 -22.85 -29.47 1.27
C ARG A 123 -22.77 -30.34 0.02
N GLU A 124 -22.04 -31.44 0.12
CA GLU A 124 -22.07 -32.58 -0.81
C GLU A 124 -23.40 -33.34 -0.73
#